data_AF-A0A7D5T9A8-F1
#
_entry.id   AF-A0A7D5T9A8-F1
#
_cell.length_a   1.000
_cell.length_b   1.000
_cell.length_c   1.000
_cell.angle_alpha   90.00
_cell.angle_beta   90.00
_cell.angle_gamma   90.00
#
_symmetry.space_group_name_H-M   'P 1'
#
loop_
_entity.id
_entity.type
_entity.pdbx_description
1 polymer ?
#
loop_
_entity_poly.entity_id
_entity_poly.type
_entity_poly.pdbx_seq_one_letter_code
_entity_poly.pdbx_strand_id
1 'polypeptide(L)' 'MREIDIPCSECGTELAERVVFTADLPVETGWRGSVRVAECPSCGARYYPRQTVAQLAGRSSGTRPRGEG' A
#
# COMPACT_ATOMS: atom_id res chain seq x y z
N MET A 1 -12.22 -13.50 -0.80
CA MET A 1 -12.20 -12.32 -1.69
C MET A 1 -11.07 -11.42 -1.20
N ARG A 2 -10.11 -11.06 -2.06
CA ARG A 2 -9.00 -10.18 -1.67
C ARG A 2 -9.39 -8.74 -1.97
N GLU A 3 -8.84 -7.77 -1.24
CA GLU A 3 -9.15 -6.34 -1.47
C GLU A 3 -8.75 -5.86 -2.88
N ILE A 4 -7.85 -6.57 -3.55
CA ILE A 4 -7.45 -6.32 -4.95
C ILE A 4 -8.50 -6.77 -5.98
N ASP A 5 -9.46 -7.63 -5.59
CA ASP A 5 -10.57 -8.06 -6.46
C ASP A 5 -11.67 -6.99 -6.55
N ILE A 6 -11.54 -5.89 -5.80
CA ILE A 6 -12.50 -4.79 -5.78
C ILE A 6 -12.17 -3.83 -6.93
N PRO A 7 -13.15 -3.38 -7.73
CA PRO A 7 -12.90 -2.40 -8.77
C PRO A 7 -12.46 -1.04 -8.18
N CYS A 8 -11.75 -0.26 -8.99
CA CYS A 8 -11.31 1.08 -8.65
C CYS A 8 -12.50 1.94 -8.21
N SER A 9 -12.41 2.58 -7.04
CA SER A 9 -13.48 3.44 -6.54
C SER A 9 -13.67 4.72 -7.35
N GLU A 10 -12.64 5.16 -8.08
CA GLU A 10 -12.68 6.37 -8.90
C GLU A 10 -13.35 6.16 -10.27
N CYS A 11 -13.06 5.03 -10.93
CA CYS A 11 -13.47 4.79 -12.32
C CYS A 11 -14.17 3.46 -12.58
N GLY A 12 -14.27 2.58 -11.58
CA GLY A 12 -14.92 1.27 -11.68
C GLY A 12 -14.12 0.20 -12.44
N THR A 13 -12.93 0.53 -12.96
CA THR A 13 -12.07 -0.43 -13.67
C THR A 13 -11.45 -1.45 -12.72
N GLU A 14 -11.27 -2.68 -13.18
CA GLU A 14 -10.57 -3.73 -12.44
C GLU A 14 -9.14 -3.30 -12.07
N LEU A 15 -8.77 -3.53 -10.81
CA LEU A 15 -7.44 -3.23 -10.31
C LEU A 15 -6.45 -4.32 -10.73
N ALA A 16 -5.24 -3.92 -11.08
CA ALA A 16 -4.14 -4.83 -11.37
C ALA A 16 -3.21 -4.95 -10.16
N GLU A 17 -2.90 -6.16 -9.72
CA GLU A 17 -1.87 -6.39 -8.71
C GLU A 17 -0.49 -6.05 -9.30
N ARG A 18 0.26 -5.20 -8.60
CA ARG A 18 1.65 -4.86 -8.94
C ARG A 18 2.56 -4.99 -7.74
N VAL A 19 3.78 -5.41 -8.00
CA VAL A 19 4.85 -5.46 -7.00
C VAL A 19 5.65 -4.17 -7.11
N VAL A 20 5.75 -3.44 -6.01
CA VAL A 20 6.48 -2.17 -5.91
C VAL A 20 7.49 -2.25 -4.78
N PHE A 21 8.64 -1.58 -4.95
CA PHE A 21 9.65 -1.51 -3.91
C PHE A 21 9.25 -0.46 -2.87
N THR A 22 9.48 -0.74 -1.59
CA THR A 22 9.19 0.21 -0.51
C THR A 22 10.00 1.49 -0.64
N ALA A 23 11.17 1.44 -1.30
CA ALA A 23 11.98 2.61 -1.62
C ALA A 23 11.32 3.57 -2.65
N ASP A 24 10.36 3.08 -3.43
CA ASP A 24 9.61 3.85 -4.44
C ASP A 24 8.30 4.42 -3.86
N LEU A 25 7.94 3.97 -2.66
CA LEU A 25 6.73 4.43 -1.98
C LEU A 25 7.03 5.67 -1.14
N PRO A 26 6.07 6.60 -1.01
CA PRO A 26 6.20 7.77 -0.15
C PRO A 26 5.97 7.41 1.33
N VAL A 27 6.50 6.26 1.77
CA VAL A 27 6.43 5.79 3.16
C VAL A 27 7.85 5.49 3.63
N GLU A 28 8.27 6.18 4.69
CA GLU A 28 9.52 5.85 5.35
C GLU A 28 9.33 4.57 6.18
N THR A 29 9.60 3.44 5.54
CA THR A 29 9.76 2.17 6.25
C THR A 29 11.23 1.98 6.60
N GLY A 30 11.53 1.66 7.85
CA GLY A 30 12.88 1.27 8.30
C GLY A 30 13.41 -0.02 7.68
N TRP A 31 12.73 -0.55 6.66
CA TRP A 31 13.09 -1.75 5.92
C TRP A 31 12.87 -1.54 4.41
N ARG A 32 13.80 -2.06 3.60
CA ARG A 32 13.75 -2.02 2.14
C ARG A 32 13.37 -3.38 1.60
N GLY A 33 12.25 -3.45 0.89
CA GLY A 33 11.84 -4.67 0.21
C GLY A 33 10.74 -4.40 -0.80
N SER A 34 10.00 -5.44 -1.16
CA SER A 34 8.90 -5.33 -2.13
C SER A 34 7.55 -5.64 -1.47
N VAL A 35 6.54 -4.88 -1.86
CA VAL A 35 5.16 -5.04 -1.40
C VAL A 35 4.21 -5.10 -2.60
N ARG A 36 3.04 -5.69 -2.38
CA ARG A 36 2.00 -5.80 -3.41
C ARG A 36 0.99 -4.67 -3.25
N VAL A 37 0.72 -3.96 -4.32
CA VAL A 37 -0.28 -2.89 -4.37
C VAL A 37 -1.27 -3.20 -5.48
N ALA A 38 -2.46 -2.64 -5.39
CA ALA A 38 -3.41 -2.64 -6.49
C ALA A 38 -3.28 -1.30 -7.22
N GLU A 39 -3.02 -1.34 -8.53
CA GLU A 39 -2.97 -0.14 -9.36
C GLU A 39 -4.06 -0.21 -10.41
N CYS A 40 -4.81 0.88 -10.58
CA CYS A 40 -5.77 1.00 -11.65
C CYS A 40 -5.06 1.40 -12.95
N PRO A 41 -5.11 0.57 -14.01
CA PRO A 41 -4.46 0.91 -15.28
C PRO A 41 -5.16 2.04 -16.04
N SER A 42 -6.41 2.37 -15.69
CA SER A 42 -7.20 3.39 -16.39
C SER A 42 -7.00 4.79 -15.82
N CYS A 43 -7.03 4.95 -14.49
CA CYS A 43 -6.89 6.26 -13.83
C CYS A 43 -5.55 6.47 -13.12
N GLY A 44 -4.74 5.42 -12.98
CA GLY A 44 -3.45 5.47 -12.25
C GLY A 44 -3.59 5.47 -10.72
N ALA A 45 -4.80 5.33 -10.17
CA ALA A 45 -5.01 5.24 -8.74
C ALA A 45 -4.29 4.02 -8.14
N ARG A 46 -3.59 4.22 -7.01
CA ARG A 46 -2.90 3.15 -6.27
C ARG A 46 -3.59 2.92 -4.93
N TYR A 47 -3.84 1.65 -4.66
CA TYR A 47 -4.49 1.15 -3.45
C TYR A 47 -3.53 0.21 -2.71
N TYR A 48 -3.46 0.36 -1.40
CA TYR A 48 -2.61 -0.43 -0.52
C TYR A 48 -3.49 -1.40 0.27
N PRO A 49 -3.50 -2.71 -0.06
CA PRO A 49 -4.26 -3.68 0.68
C PRO A 49 -3.84 -3.71 2.15
N ARG A 50 -4.76 -4.10 3.05
CA ARG A 50 -4.45 -4.22 4.49
C ARG A 50 -3.22 -5.06 4.78
N GLN A 51 -2.96 -6.12 4.01
CA GLN A 51 -1.75 -6.93 4.17
C GLN A 51 -0.47 -6.16 3.89
N THR A 52 -0.50 -5.26 2.91
CA THR A 52 0.63 -4.38 2.59
C THR A 52 0.81 -3.34 3.67
N VAL A 53 -0.26 -2.70 4.13
CA VAL A 53 -0.21 -1.77 5.26
C VAL A 53 0.30 -2.46 6.52
N ALA A 54 -0.15 -3.68 6.83
CA ALA A 54 0.32 -4.45 7.97
C ALA A 54 1.81 -4.85 7.83
N GLN A 55 2.29 -5.15 6.63
CA GLN A 55 3.71 -5.40 6.39
C GLN A 55 4.56 -4.13 6.56
N LEU A 56 4.06 -2.99 6.08
CA LEU A 56 4.73 -1.70 6.24
C LEU A 56 4.74 -1.29 7.72
N ALA A 57 3.59 -1.33 8.40
CA ALA A 57 3.42 -0.93 9.81
C ALA A 57 4.06 -1.91 10.81
N GLY A 58 3.90 -3.22 10.58
CA GLY A 58 4.45 -4.26 11.45
C GLY A 58 5.98 -4.29 11.47
N ARG A 59 6.64 -3.77 10.42
CA ARG A 59 8.10 -3.55 10.41
C ARG A 59 8.50 -2.11 10.73
N SER A 60 7.60 -1.14 10.59
CA SER A 60 7.76 0.22 11.11
C SER A 60 7.49 0.32 12.62
N SER A 61 7.47 -0.81 13.35
CA SER A 61 7.43 -0.84 14.83
C SER A 61 8.76 -0.32 15.40
N GLY A 62 8.95 0.98 15.19
CA GLY A 62 9.97 1.88 15.66
C GLY A 62 9.43 3.32 15.77
N THR A 63 8.14 3.57 15.49
CA THR A 63 7.51 4.87 15.75
C THR A 63 6.59 4.77 16.97
N ARG A 64 7.12 5.19 18.13
CA ARG A 64 6.29 5.61 19.26
C ARG A 64 5.40 6.76 18.76
N PRO A 65 4.06 6.71 18.88
CA PRO A 65 3.27 7.93 18.80
C PRO A 65 3.59 8.73 20.06
N ARG A 66 4.52 9.70 19.96
CA ARG A 66 4.69 10.70 21.01
C ARG A 66 3.54 11.67 20.86
N GLY A 67 2.55 11.51 21.74
CA GLY A 67 1.43 12.44 21.86
C GLY A 67 1.90 13.88 22.09
N GLU A 68 1.16 14.78 21.44
CA GLU A 68 0.56 16.00 21.98
C GLU A 68 1.17 16.58 23.27
N GLY A 69 1.56 17.86 23.19
CA GLY A 69 1.87 18.72 24.33
C GLY A 69 1.35 20.12 24.05
#